data_AF-A0A3N4YLR4-F1
#
_entry.id   AF-A0A3N4YLR4-F1
#
_cell.length_a   1.000
_cell.length_b   1.000
_cell.length_c   1.000
_cell.angle_alpha   90.00
_cell.angle_beta   90.00
_cell.angle_gamma   90.00
#
_symmetry.space_group_name_H-M   'P 1'
#
loop_
_entity.id
_entity.type
_entity.pdbx_description
1 polymer ?
#
loop_
_entity_poly.entity_id
_entity_poly.type
_entity_poly.pdbx_seq_one_letter_code
_entity_poly.pdbx_strand_id
1 'polypeptide(L)'
;MSPAAEKQPFGQTSRLAAWLWFNKEVGSQFTMNELRGALGKDIDGRSEHLNRRLRELRENGWVIRSQRDGGRKLRHDEYCIDKFGARYWLKEERRQHRKAAPSARVRRLVFERDGHRCVLCGVGARESYPGESDTNARLTIGHRIPQERLRSRAAADDLDNWHTECARCNELARDQMPDPHRYDEVLGSVLRIGRSQGR
;
A
#
# COMPACT_ATOMS: atom_id res chain seq x y z
N MET A 1 12.37 -1.99 34.37
CA MET A 1 11.11 -2.72 34.09
C MET A 1 10.36 -1.94 33.03
N SER A 2 10.40 -2.37 31.77
CA SER A 2 9.62 -1.74 30.70
C SER A 2 8.13 -1.95 30.98
N PRO A 3 7.26 -0.94 30.81
CA PRO A 3 5.84 -1.12 31.03
C PRO A 3 5.31 -2.18 30.06
N ALA A 4 4.54 -3.13 30.59
CA ALA A 4 3.84 -4.13 29.77
C ALA A 4 2.95 -3.39 28.76
N ALA A 5 3.13 -3.69 27.47
CA ALA A 5 2.34 -3.10 26.41
C ALA A 5 0.85 -3.35 26.68
N GLU A 6 0.08 -2.28 26.93
CA GLU A 6 -1.38 -2.35 26.99
C GLU A 6 -1.89 -3.08 25.75
N LYS A 7 -2.61 -4.19 25.96
CA LYS A 7 -3.20 -4.97 24.89
C LYS A 7 -4.22 -4.09 24.17
N GLN A 8 -3.84 -3.52 23.03
CA GLN A 8 -4.75 -2.75 22.21
C GLN A 8 -6.00 -3.59 21.91
N PRO A 9 -7.21 -3.01 22.02
CA PRO A 9 -8.43 -3.74 21.71
C PRO A 9 -8.37 -4.24 20.28
N PHE A 10 -8.73 -5.52 20.10
CA PHE A 10 -8.67 -6.17 18.80
C PHE A 10 -9.61 -5.45 17.82
N GLY A 11 -9.06 -4.81 16.79
CA GLY A 11 -9.85 -4.00 15.86
C GLY A 11 -10.98 -4.80 15.20
N GLN A 12 -12.16 -4.19 15.05
CA GLN A 12 -13.38 -4.87 14.57
C GLN A 12 -13.21 -5.53 13.18
N THR A 13 -12.43 -4.94 12.26
CA THR A 13 -12.10 -5.57 10.96
C THR A 13 -11.33 -6.88 11.14
N SER A 14 -10.45 -6.95 12.15
CA SER A 14 -9.69 -8.17 12.49
C SER A 14 -10.58 -9.26 13.06
N ARG A 15 -11.54 -8.89 13.91
CA ARG A 15 -12.56 -9.83 14.45
C ARG A 15 -13.44 -10.37 13.33
N LEU A 16 -13.91 -9.50 12.44
CA LEU A 16 -14.73 -9.87 11.29
C LEU A 16 -13.99 -10.82 10.36
N ALA A 17 -12.74 -10.52 10.02
CA ALA A 17 -11.91 -11.38 9.20
C ALA A 17 -11.67 -12.75 9.85
N ALA A 18 -11.34 -12.78 11.14
CA ALA A 18 -11.13 -14.02 11.87
C ALA A 18 -12.41 -14.87 11.89
N TRP A 19 -13.55 -14.25 12.17
CA TRP A 19 -14.83 -14.95 12.16
C TRP A 19 -15.14 -15.55 10.78
N LEU A 20 -15.00 -14.77 9.70
CA LEU A 20 -15.20 -15.28 8.34
C LEU A 20 -14.24 -16.44 8.04
N TRP A 21 -12.97 -16.33 8.42
CA TRP A 21 -12.00 -17.38 8.13
C TRP A 21 -12.29 -18.70 8.84
N PHE A 22 -12.69 -18.65 10.12
CA PHE A 22 -12.89 -19.85 10.93
C PHE A 22 -14.30 -20.46 10.80
N ASN A 23 -15.29 -19.69 10.33
CA ASN A 23 -16.70 -20.14 10.29
C ASN A 23 -17.25 -20.29 8.86
N LYS A 24 -16.51 -19.85 7.85
CA LYS A 24 -16.93 -19.89 6.45
C LYS A 24 -15.89 -20.59 5.59
N GLU A 25 -16.37 -21.19 4.52
CA GLU A 25 -15.53 -21.83 3.50
C GLU A 25 -15.54 -21.00 2.22
N VAL A 26 -14.57 -21.25 1.35
CA VAL A 26 -14.59 -20.69 0.00
C VAL A 26 -15.83 -21.21 -0.75
N GLY A 27 -16.56 -20.30 -1.38
CA GLY A 27 -17.84 -20.56 -2.04
C GLY A 27 -19.06 -20.47 -1.11
N SER A 28 -18.87 -20.26 0.20
CA SER A 28 -20.00 -20.09 1.12
C SER A 28 -20.60 -18.68 1.04
N GLN A 29 -21.90 -18.61 1.34
CA GLN A 29 -22.65 -17.36 1.43
C GLN A 29 -22.82 -16.91 2.88
N PHE A 30 -22.89 -15.60 3.09
CA PHE A 30 -23.19 -15.00 4.38
C PHE A 30 -23.99 -13.72 4.20
N THR A 31 -24.70 -13.31 5.26
CA THR A 31 -25.49 -12.08 5.26
C THR A 31 -24.91 -11.03 6.21
N MET A 32 -25.33 -9.77 6.03
CA MET A 32 -24.96 -8.71 6.97
C MET A 32 -25.55 -8.92 8.36
N ASN A 33 -26.71 -9.58 8.47
CA ASN A 33 -27.30 -9.92 9.76
C ASN A 33 -26.47 -10.97 10.50
N GLU A 34 -25.94 -11.96 9.78
CA GLU A 34 -25.06 -12.97 10.34
C GLU A 34 -23.78 -12.35 10.90
N LEU A 35 -23.17 -11.41 10.16
CA LEU A 35 -22.01 -10.65 10.63
C LEU A 35 -22.29 -9.81 11.89
N ARG A 36 -23.49 -9.22 12.00
CA ARG A 36 -23.89 -8.47 13.21
C ARG A 36 -24.03 -9.40 14.40
N GLY A 37 -24.69 -10.54 14.22
CA GLY A 37 -24.86 -11.54 15.27
C GLY A 37 -23.52 -12.06 15.79
N ALA A 38 -22.60 -12.37 14.87
CA ALA A 38 -21.27 -12.87 15.19
C ALA A 38 -20.38 -11.88 15.98
N LEU A 39 -20.52 -10.59 15.71
CA LEU A 39 -19.64 -9.55 16.29
C LEU A 39 -20.23 -8.87 17.53
N GLY A 40 -21.51 -9.09 17.82
CA GLY A 40 -22.18 -8.67 19.06
C GLY A 40 -22.42 -7.15 19.17
N LYS A 41 -22.79 -6.71 20.39
CA LYS A 41 -23.12 -5.31 20.74
C LYS A 41 -21.94 -4.32 20.61
N ASP A 42 -20.73 -4.83 20.37
CA ASP A 42 -19.52 -4.00 20.20
C ASP A 42 -19.49 -3.23 18.88
N ILE A 43 -20.40 -3.53 17.94
CA ILE A 43 -20.62 -2.71 16.74
C ILE A 43 -21.73 -1.71 17.05
N ASP A 44 -21.34 -0.58 17.61
CA ASP A 44 -22.19 0.59 17.62
C ASP A 44 -22.31 1.11 16.16
N GLY A 45 -23.52 1.09 15.59
CA GLY A 45 -23.83 1.74 14.31
C GLY A 45 -23.99 0.83 13.08
N ARG A 46 -25.15 1.03 12.43
CA ARG A 46 -25.55 0.98 11.01
C ARG A 46 -24.74 0.12 10.00
N SER A 47 -25.44 -0.42 8.99
CA SER A 47 -24.91 -1.19 7.83
C SER A 47 -23.68 -0.58 7.15
N GLU A 48 -23.53 0.75 7.21
CA GLU A 48 -22.41 1.50 6.66
C GLU A 48 -21.04 1.07 7.22
N HIS A 49 -20.95 0.77 8.52
CA HIS A 49 -19.67 0.40 9.16
C HIS A 49 -19.18 -0.99 8.71
N LEU A 50 -20.07 -1.95 8.53
CA LEU A 50 -19.72 -3.29 8.03
C LEU A 50 -19.30 -3.27 6.57
N ASN A 51 -20.00 -2.51 5.73
CA ASN A 51 -19.62 -2.34 4.32
C ASN A 51 -18.23 -1.72 4.16
N ARG A 52 -17.85 -0.78 5.03
CA ARG A 52 -16.48 -0.25 5.07
C ARG A 52 -15.46 -1.34 5.40
N ARG A 53 -15.73 -2.16 6.42
CA ARG A 53 -14.85 -3.27 6.82
C ARG A 53 -14.70 -4.32 5.71
N LEU A 54 -15.77 -4.66 4.99
CA LEU A 54 -15.69 -5.56 3.82
C LEU A 54 -14.83 -4.96 2.70
N ARG A 55 -14.89 -3.64 2.46
CA ARG A 55 -13.98 -2.96 1.52
C ARG A 55 -12.52 -3.05 1.98
N GLU A 56 -12.24 -2.82 3.26
CA GLU A 56 -10.90 -2.99 3.82
C GLU A 56 -10.37 -4.42 3.61
N LEU A 57 -11.21 -5.45 3.75
CA LEU A 57 -10.80 -6.83 3.45
C LEU A 57 -10.49 -7.04 1.96
N ARG A 58 -11.32 -6.49 1.05
CA ARG A 58 -11.06 -6.55 -0.39
C ARG A 58 -9.74 -5.88 -0.78
N GLU A 59 -9.43 -4.74 -0.15
CA GLU A 59 -8.13 -4.08 -0.32
C GLU A 59 -6.95 -4.95 0.15
N ASN A 60 -7.19 -5.93 1.01
CA ASN A 60 -6.20 -6.87 1.53
C ASN A 60 -6.29 -8.26 0.88
N GLY A 61 -6.72 -8.32 -0.38
CA GLY A 61 -6.68 -9.53 -1.21
C GLY A 61 -7.84 -10.50 -1.04
N TRP A 62 -8.86 -10.14 -0.24
CA TRP A 62 -10.08 -10.95 -0.14
C TRP A 62 -10.94 -10.75 -1.37
N VAL A 63 -11.51 -11.84 -1.91
CA VAL A 63 -12.51 -11.77 -2.98
C VAL A 63 -13.86 -12.08 -2.36
N ILE A 64 -14.61 -11.01 -2.08
CA ILE A 64 -15.95 -11.08 -1.51
C ILE A 64 -16.92 -10.53 -2.56
N ARG A 65 -17.68 -11.38 -3.23
CA ARG A 65 -18.68 -10.98 -4.22
C ARG A 65 -19.99 -10.58 -3.55
N SER A 66 -20.63 -9.57 -4.13
CA SER A 66 -21.97 -9.10 -3.84
C SER A 66 -22.86 -9.28 -5.08
N GLN A 67 -24.16 -9.05 -4.94
CA GLN A 67 -25.09 -9.09 -6.07
C GLN A 67 -24.69 -8.19 -7.25
N ARG A 68 -23.98 -7.08 -7.00
CA ARG A 68 -23.55 -6.12 -8.02
C ARG A 68 -22.36 -6.58 -8.86
N ASP A 69 -21.57 -7.52 -8.35
CA ASP A 69 -20.34 -7.96 -9.00
C ASP A 69 -20.59 -8.96 -10.15
N GLY A 70 -21.81 -9.49 -10.25
CA GLY A 70 -22.19 -10.48 -11.26
C GLY A 70 -21.58 -11.87 -11.03
N GLY A 71 -22.22 -12.92 -11.56
CA GLY A 71 -21.69 -14.29 -11.60
C GLY A 71 -22.34 -15.31 -10.65
N ARG A 72 -23.06 -14.90 -9.60
CA ARG A 72 -23.88 -15.79 -8.78
C ARG A 72 -25.20 -15.11 -8.40
N LYS A 73 -26.29 -15.88 -8.32
CA LYS A 73 -27.58 -15.38 -7.82
C LYS A 73 -27.44 -15.13 -6.32
N LEU A 74 -27.15 -13.88 -5.96
CA LEU A 74 -27.09 -13.37 -4.59
C LEU A 74 -28.22 -12.37 -4.38
N ARG A 75 -28.83 -12.38 -3.20
CA ARG A 75 -29.78 -11.34 -2.77
C ARG A 75 -29.04 -10.05 -2.40
N HIS A 76 -29.78 -8.96 -2.22
CA HIS A 76 -29.20 -7.63 -1.96
C HIS A 76 -28.34 -7.58 -0.68
N ASP A 77 -28.60 -8.43 0.31
CA ASP A 77 -27.90 -8.51 1.59
C ASP A 77 -26.98 -9.73 1.72
N GLU A 78 -26.78 -10.47 0.63
CA GLU A 78 -25.96 -11.68 0.57
C GLU A 78 -24.62 -11.44 -0.10
N TYR A 79 -23.60 -12.08 0.44
CA TYR A 79 -22.22 -12.00 0.00
C TYR A 79 -21.65 -13.41 -0.10
N CYS A 80 -20.69 -13.61 -1.00
CA CYS A 80 -20.00 -14.88 -1.21
C CYS A 80 -18.49 -14.68 -1.06
N ILE A 81 -17.82 -15.56 -0.32
CA ILE A 81 -16.36 -15.56 -0.22
C ILE A 81 -15.82 -16.44 -1.34
N ASP A 82 -15.18 -15.89 -2.36
CA ASP A 82 -14.56 -16.71 -3.42
C ASP A 82 -13.09 -16.97 -3.15
N LYS A 83 -12.45 -16.13 -2.35
CA LYS A 83 -11.06 -16.29 -1.96
C LYS A 83 -10.78 -15.54 -0.67
N PHE A 84 -10.12 -16.22 0.26
CA PHE A 84 -9.54 -15.57 1.42
C PHE A 84 -8.28 -14.79 1.05
N GLY A 85 -8.15 -13.57 1.57
CA GLY A 85 -6.95 -12.75 1.42
C GLY A 85 -6.03 -12.88 2.64
N ALA A 86 -5.37 -11.79 3.01
CA ALA A 86 -4.53 -11.73 4.20
C ALA A 86 -5.29 -12.21 5.45
N ARG A 87 -4.65 -12.99 6.33
CA ARG A 87 -5.17 -13.24 7.67
C ARG A 87 -5.10 -11.92 8.43
N TYR A 88 -6.16 -11.14 8.32
CA TYR A 88 -6.14 -9.72 8.68
C TYR A 88 -5.76 -9.51 10.15
N TRP A 89 -6.05 -10.45 11.04
CA TRP A 89 -5.67 -10.40 12.45
C TRP A 89 -4.17 -10.60 12.71
N LEU A 90 -3.40 -11.12 11.76
CA LEU A 90 -1.93 -11.17 11.83
C LEU A 90 -1.37 -9.88 11.26
N LYS A 91 -0.60 -9.14 12.07
CA LYS A 91 -0.12 -7.80 11.73
C LYS A 91 0.85 -7.84 10.54
N GLU A 92 1.65 -8.90 10.47
CA GLU A 92 2.66 -9.15 9.46
C GLU A 92 2.03 -9.35 8.09
N GLU A 93 1.01 -10.22 7.97
CA GLU A 93 0.28 -10.46 6.72
C GLU A 93 -0.53 -9.25 6.28
N ARG A 94 -1.19 -8.57 7.23
CA ARG A 94 -1.89 -7.32 6.93
C ARG A 94 -0.94 -6.28 6.32
N ARG A 95 0.30 -6.19 6.83
CA ARG A 95 1.31 -5.27 6.29
C ARG A 95 1.73 -5.64 4.87
N GLN A 96 1.82 -6.93 4.55
CA GLN A 96 2.15 -7.40 3.20
C GLN A 96 1.07 -7.04 2.17
N HIS A 97 -0.21 -7.09 2.55
CA HIS A 97 -1.31 -6.81 1.62
C HIS A 97 -1.69 -5.33 1.51
N ARG A 98 -1.31 -4.50 2.48
CA ARG A 98 -1.56 -3.06 2.41
C ARG A 98 -0.82 -2.45 1.23
N LYS A 99 -1.54 -1.82 0.29
CA LYS A 99 -0.92 -0.91 -0.69
C LYS A 99 -0.17 0.17 0.10
N ALA A 100 1.14 0.28 -0.12
CA ALA A 100 2.00 1.23 0.57
C ALA A 100 1.68 2.66 0.09
N ALA A 101 0.54 3.20 0.52
CA ALA A 101 0.30 4.63 0.39
C ALA A 101 1.18 5.32 1.43
N PRO A 102 2.07 6.23 1.03
CA PRO A 102 2.96 6.89 1.96
C PRO A 102 2.14 7.79 2.90
N SER A 103 2.51 7.79 4.17
CA SER A 103 1.87 8.66 5.17
C SER A 103 2.10 10.14 4.83
N ALA A 104 1.25 11.03 5.35
CA ALA A 104 1.43 12.47 5.20
C ALA A 104 2.80 12.95 5.75
N ARG A 105 3.26 12.35 6.84
CA ARG A 105 4.59 12.60 7.40
C ARG A 105 5.70 12.20 6.42
N VAL A 106 5.63 11.00 5.84
CA VAL A 106 6.61 10.53 4.85
C VAL A 106 6.62 11.46 3.65
N ARG A 107 5.45 11.82 3.10
CA ARG A 107 5.34 12.77 1.98
C ARG A 107 6.03 14.10 2.29
N ARG A 108 5.76 14.68 3.46
CA ARG A 108 6.38 15.93 3.87
C ARG A 108 7.90 15.82 3.94
N LEU A 109 8.43 14.80 4.62
CA LEU A 109 9.87 14.60 4.76
C LEU A 109 10.56 14.40 3.41
N VAL A 110 9.94 13.63 2.50
CA VAL A 110 10.49 13.40 1.16
C VAL A 110 10.49 14.69 0.34
N PHE A 111 9.40 15.46 0.36
CA PHE A 111 9.35 16.75 -0.35
C PHE A 111 10.35 17.76 0.22
N GLU A 112 10.50 17.86 1.54
CA GLU A 112 11.49 18.74 2.16
C GLU A 112 12.91 18.32 1.79
N ARG A 113 13.22 17.01 1.84
CA ARG A 113 14.53 16.44 1.45
C ARG A 113 14.87 16.74 -0.01
N ASP A 114 13.89 16.61 -0.91
CA ASP A 114 14.09 16.77 -2.35
C ASP A 114 13.84 18.23 -2.82
N GLY A 115 13.69 19.17 -1.89
CA GLY A 115 13.55 20.60 -2.21
C GLY A 115 12.26 20.94 -2.99
N HIS A 116 11.19 20.16 -2.81
CA HIS A 116 9.92 20.30 -3.52
C HIS A 116 10.09 20.30 -5.05
N ARG A 117 11.00 19.48 -5.57
CA ARG A 117 11.25 19.30 -7.01
C ARG A 117 11.27 17.84 -7.40
N CYS A 118 10.85 17.55 -8.63
CA CYS A 118 11.02 16.23 -9.22
C CYS A 118 12.52 15.91 -9.33
N VAL A 119 12.98 14.80 -8.76
CA VAL A 119 14.41 14.42 -8.83
C VAL A 119 14.84 13.91 -10.20
N LEU A 120 13.87 13.63 -11.09
CA LEU A 120 14.13 13.11 -12.43
C LEU A 120 14.20 14.22 -13.48
N CYS A 121 13.22 15.12 -13.51
CA CYS A 121 13.15 16.19 -14.51
C CYS A 121 13.33 17.62 -13.94
N GLY A 122 13.46 17.77 -12.62
CA GLY A 122 13.72 19.06 -11.97
C GLY A 122 12.51 19.99 -11.78
N VAL A 123 11.35 19.68 -12.38
CA VAL A 123 10.16 20.55 -12.29
C VAL A 123 9.65 20.67 -10.85
N GLY A 124 9.32 21.89 -10.44
CA GLY A 124 8.76 22.23 -9.15
C GLY A 124 7.23 22.11 -9.09
N ALA A 125 6.67 22.21 -7.90
CA ALA A 125 5.22 22.19 -7.73
C ALA A 125 4.56 23.37 -8.44
N ARG A 126 3.56 23.08 -9.29
CA ARG A 126 2.81 24.06 -10.10
C ARG A 126 3.64 24.84 -11.12
N GLU A 127 4.90 24.50 -11.32
CA GLU A 127 5.66 24.99 -12.47
C GLU A 127 5.11 24.34 -13.76
N SER A 128 5.10 25.07 -14.87
CA SER A 128 4.75 24.50 -16.17
C SER A 128 5.72 23.37 -16.53
N TYR A 129 5.22 22.32 -17.18
CA TYR A 129 6.11 21.27 -17.67
C TYR A 129 7.08 21.82 -18.73
N PRO A 130 8.32 21.32 -18.80
CA PRO A 130 9.26 21.73 -19.84
C PRO A 130 8.65 21.50 -21.23
N GLY A 131 8.54 22.57 -22.03
CA GLY A 131 7.97 22.53 -23.38
C GLY A 131 6.45 22.70 -23.48
N GLU A 132 5.73 22.85 -22.36
CA GLU A 132 4.27 23.02 -22.36
C GLU A 132 3.84 24.03 -21.29
N SER A 133 3.31 25.20 -21.71
CA SER A 133 2.83 26.24 -20.80
C SER A 133 1.49 25.90 -20.13
N ASP A 134 0.66 25.09 -20.79
CA ASP A 134 -0.76 24.91 -20.43
C ASP A 134 -0.97 23.84 -19.36
N THR A 135 0.07 23.06 -19.03
CA THR A 135 -0.02 22.03 -18.00
C THR A 135 0.99 22.26 -16.89
N ASN A 136 0.48 22.36 -15.67
CA ASN A 136 1.28 22.57 -14.48
C ASN A 136 1.64 21.24 -13.82
N ALA A 137 2.87 21.14 -13.32
CA ALA A 137 3.38 19.96 -12.67
C ALA A 137 2.70 19.72 -11.33
N ARG A 138 2.23 18.48 -11.17
CA ARG A 138 1.75 17.95 -9.90
C ARG A 138 2.82 17.02 -9.35
N LEU A 139 3.37 17.38 -8.19
CA LEU A 139 4.32 16.52 -7.49
C LEU A 139 3.61 15.39 -6.75
N THR A 140 4.29 14.25 -6.75
CA THR A 140 3.95 13.02 -6.07
C THR A 140 5.23 12.45 -5.46
N ILE A 141 5.14 11.34 -4.76
CA ILE A 141 6.32 10.58 -4.37
C ILE A 141 6.22 9.17 -4.94
N GLY A 142 7.34 8.67 -5.43
CA GLY A 142 7.49 7.33 -5.98
C GLY A 142 8.61 6.56 -5.26
N HIS A 143 8.81 5.32 -5.67
CA HIS A 143 9.77 4.40 -5.11
C HIS A 143 11.04 4.35 -5.97
N ARG A 144 12.23 4.39 -5.35
CA ARG A 144 13.51 4.12 -6.04
C ARG A 144 13.62 2.67 -6.45
N ILE A 145 13.20 1.77 -5.57
CA ILE A 145 13.04 0.34 -5.80
C ILE A 145 11.54 0.04 -5.73
N PRO A 146 10.90 -0.37 -6.83
CA PRO A 146 9.51 -0.77 -6.88
C PRO A 146 9.14 -1.71 -5.74
N GLN A 147 7.98 -1.46 -5.15
CA GLN A 147 7.51 -2.12 -3.93
C GLN A 147 7.53 -3.66 -4.03
N GLU A 148 7.23 -4.22 -5.20
CA GLU A 148 7.22 -5.67 -5.43
C GLU A 148 8.64 -6.27 -5.33
N ARG A 149 9.65 -5.56 -5.84
CA ARG A 149 11.06 -5.99 -5.73
C ARG A 149 11.60 -5.86 -4.32
N LEU A 150 11.16 -4.86 -3.55
CA LEU A 150 11.49 -4.81 -2.12
C LEU A 150 10.89 -6.00 -1.36
N ARG A 151 9.63 -6.35 -1.66
CA ARG A 151 8.94 -7.48 -1.01
C ARG A 151 9.59 -8.81 -1.31
N SER A 152 10.00 -9.07 -2.56
CA SER A 152 10.68 -10.31 -2.92
C SER A 152 12.01 -10.50 -2.19
N ARG A 153 12.65 -9.40 -1.74
CA ARG A 153 13.88 -9.39 -0.95
C ARG A 153 13.66 -9.37 0.56
N ALA A 154 12.41 -9.40 1.02
CA ALA A 154 12.04 -9.16 2.41
C ALA A 154 12.65 -7.86 2.99
N ALA A 155 12.90 -6.86 2.13
CA ALA A 155 13.47 -5.59 2.52
C ALA A 155 12.38 -4.63 3.00
N ALA A 156 12.73 -3.76 3.96
CA ALA A 156 11.81 -2.73 4.44
C ALA A 156 11.70 -1.59 3.42
N ASP A 157 10.49 -1.05 3.24
CA ASP A 157 10.26 0.20 2.52
C ASP A 157 10.50 1.36 3.49
N ASP A 158 11.74 1.83 3.56
CA ASP A 158 12.18 2.94 4.41
C ASP A 158 12.05 4.29 3.69
N LEU A 159 12.37 5.38 4.41
CA LEU A 159 12.24 6.74 3.87
C LEU A 159 13.16 6.98 2.66
N ASP A 160 14.30 6.29 2.59
CA ASP A 160 15.30 6.48 1.53
C ASP A 160 14.85 5.87 0.21
N ASN A 161 14.02 4.82 0.28
CA ASN A 161 13.38 4.27 -0.91
C ASN A 161 12.34 5.21 -1.55
N TRP A 162 11.86 6.23 -0.83
CA TRP A 162 10.94 7.22 -1.41
C TRP A 162 11.68 8.40 -2.01
N HIS A 163 11.16 8.96 -3.10
CA HIS A 163 11.63 10.23 -3.66
C HIS A 163 10.52 11.00 -4.39
N THR A 164 10.76 12.28 -4.63
CA THR A 164 9.82 13.22 -5.25
C THR A 164 9.83 13.09 -6.76
N GLU A 165 8.66 12.89 -7.35
CA GLU A 165 8.47 12.76 -8.80
C GLU A 165 7.25 13.56 -9.25
N CYS A 166 7.31 14.18 -10.42
CA CYS A 166 6.11 14.72 -11.05
C CYS A 166 5.19 13.58 -11.54
N ALA A 167 3.91 13.85 -11.72
CA ALA A 167 2.94 12.86 -12.17
C ALA A 167 3.37 12.15 -13.46
N ARG A 168 3.97 12.88 -14.42
CA ARG A 168 4.44 12.31 -15.69
C ARG A 168 5.61 11.34 -15.50
N CYS A 169 6.63 11.71 -14.73
CA CYS A 169 7.77 10.83 -14.49
C CYS A 169 7.36 9.57 -13.71
N ASN A 170 6.51 9.74 -12.69
CA ASN A 170 6.04 8.64 -11.86
C ASN A 170 5.19 7.64 -12.66
N GLU A 171 4.29 8.11 -13.51
CA GLU A 171 3.46 7.24 -14.33
C GLU A 171 4.27 6.34 -15.28
N LEU A 172 5.38 6.85 -15.80
CA LEU A 172 6.29 6.16 -16.71
C LEU A 172 7.26 5.20 -15.99
N ALA A 173 7.67 5.50 -14.76
CA ALA A 173 8.77 4.81 -14.07
C ALA A 173 8.36 3.54 -13.28
N ARG A 174 7.07 3.41 -12.88
CA ARG A 174 6.59 2.49 -11.82
C ARG A 174 7.31 1.14 -11.69
N ASP A 175 7.26 0.30 -12.70
CA ASP A 175 7.79 -1.08 -12.63
C ASP A 175 9.03 -1.31 -13.52
N GLN A 176 9.36 -0.34 -14.38
CA GLN A 176 10.42 -0.49 -15.39
C GLN A 176 11.76 0.09 -14.92
N MET A 177 11.78 0.78 -13.79
CA MET A 177 13.01 1.40 -13.31
C MET A 177 14.01 0.32 -12.86
N PRO A 178 15.26 0.33 -13.34
CA PRO A 178 16.29 -0.57 -12.84
C PRO A 178 16.57 -0.28 -11.36
N ASP A 179 17.20 -1.23 -10.67
CA ASP A 179 17.64 -0.93 -9.30
C ASP A 179 18.72 0.15 -9.32
N PRO A 180 18.74 1.05 -8.32
CA PRO A 180 19.84 1.97 -8.17
C PRO A 180 21.13 1.19 -7.93
N HIS A 181 22.23 1.67 -8.52
CA HIS A 181 23.55 1.07 -8.32
C HIS A 181 23.95 1.06 -6.84
N ARG A 182 24.57 -0.03 -6.42
CA ARG A 182 25.08 -0.17 -5.05
C ARG A 182 26.51 0.33 -4.96
N TYR A 183 26.92 0.76 -3.76
CA TYR A 183 28.25 1.34 -3.53
C TYR A 183 29.39 0.40 -3.97
N ASP A 184 29.28 -0.88 -3.65
CA ASP A 184 30.23 -1.94 -3.99
C ASP A 184 30.37 -2.15 -5.51
N GLU A 185 29.27 -2.01 -6.26
CA GLU A 185 29.28 -2.11 -7.74
C GLU A 185 30.07 -0.95 -8.38
N VAL A 186 29.99 0.24 -7.79
CA VAL A 186 30.55 1.48 -8.37
C VAL A 186 31.97 1.77 -7.85
N LEU A 187 32.31 1.32 -6.65
CA LEU A 187 33.60 1.62 -5.99
C LEU A 187 34.80 1.23 -6.86
N GLY A 188 34.77 0.05 -7.47
CA GLY A 188 35.85 -0.41 -8.35
C GLY A 188 36.05 0.47 -9.58
N SER A 189 34.99 1.08 -10.10
CA SER A 189 35.07 2.03 -11.22
C SER A 189 35.60 3.39 -10.79
N VAL A 190 35.15 3.90 -9.63
CA VAL A 190 35.63 5.18 -9.07
C VAL A 190 37.13 5.13 -8.75
N LEU A 191 37.60 4.05 -8.12
CA LEU A 191 39.02 3.89 -7.80
C LEU A 191 39.92 3.84 -9.05
N ARG A 192 39.39 3.34 -10.18
CA ARG A 192 40.12 3.31 -11.46
C ARG A 192 40.25 4.69 -12.09
N ILE A 193 39.21 5.53 -12.00
CA ILE A 193 39.24 6.92 -12.50
C ILE A 193 40.33 7.73 -11.78
N GLY A 194 40.46 7.57 -10.47
CA GLY A 194 41.50 8.25 -9.68
C GLY A 194 42.93 7.83 -10.08
N ARG A 195 43.12 6.63 -10.62
CA ARG A 195 44.44 6.13 -11.07
C ARG A 195 44.81 6.59 -12.49
N SER A 196 43.83 6.86 -13.35
CA SER A 196 44.08 7.30 -14.73
C SER A 196 44.36 8.79 -14.88
N GLN A 197 44.02 9.62 -13.90
CA GLN A 197 44.29 11.07 -13.91
C GLN A 197 45.60 11.47 -13.21
N GLY A 198 46.41 10.49 -12.76
CA GLY A 198 47.68 10.71 -12.07
C GLY A 198 48.93 10.44 -12.92
N ARG A 199 48.83 10.52 -14.26
CA ARG A 199 49.97 10.43 -15.19
C ARG A 199 50.01 11.62 -16.12
#